data_AF-A0A0C4EJD3-F1
#
_entry.id   AF-A0A0C4EJD3-F1
#
_cell.length_a   1.000
_cell.length_b   1.000
_cell.length_c   1.000
_cell.angle_alpha   90.00
_cell.angle_beta   90.00
_cell.angle_gamma   90.00
#
_symmetry.space_group_name_H-M   'P 1'
#
loop_
_entity.id
_entity.type
_entity.pdbx_description
1 polymer ?
#
loop_
_entity_poly.entity_id
_entity_poly.type
_entity_poly.pdbx_seq_one_letter_code
_entity_poly.pdbx_strand_id
1 'polypeptide(L)'
;MSTNHDNTTAAIEQHPSGSTSPTILPTTPAEAPADASRVSVVPLPPPPSYAEASQGASLGSFSTRPSGSTHPANPNRHTIETSYRFPSGLFVLRNRSSLKVLDVSGAGTQVGTPVIAYSPKRPTLLHGDLFHKENNQLFFVDWHGCLCSASSGLRVDVGEDYRLVLSKPQPILSRPTRESHPPAQFRYDPMTRTIEVKFMHDPTYSNATMEEINSVDYLLEVQPVSFGSSRKSYSSTPFPLEKLSEWFPFATKSTTSTSNNQACSSSSPVVGRIPTDRSSLDIAEEEEDSDLDNSPDPARAVRVVSVAPGWREKFPSSGTPEARRWAKRQWDIASILVQPARPLSPDGSSLRSDHADPPISVLADLGEALGDLGHEIFRAFGGSTK
;
A
#
# COMPACT_ATOMS: atom_id res chain seq x y z
N MET A 1 -34.70 26.14 40.88
CA MET A 1 -36.06 25.57 40.73
C MET A 1 -36.75 26.31 39.59
N SER A 2 -36.71 25.76 38.39
CA SER A 2 -37.60 26.10 37.26
C SER A 2 -37.51 24.96 36.26
N THR A 3 -38.55 24.14 36.21
CA THR A 3 -38.71 22.99 35.32
C THR A 3 -39.55 23.41 34.13
N ASN A 4 -38.98 23.39 32.93
CA ASN A 4 -39.74 23.49 31.69
C ASN A 4 -39.97 22.07 31.15
N HIS A 5 -41.24 21.67 31.13
CA HIS A 5 -41.77 20.55 30.38
C HIS A 5 -42.14 21.04 28.99
N ASP A 6 -41.63 20.37 27.96
CA ASP A 6 -42.23 20.43 26.63
C ASP A 6 -42.55 19.03 26.13
N ASN A 7 -43.84 18.88 25.83
CA ASN A 7 -44.55 17.74 25.25
C ASN A 7 -44.18 17.62 23.77
N THR A 8 -43.77 16.43 23.31
CA THR A 8 -43.68 16.14 21.87
C THR A 8 -44.58 14.95 21.53
N THR A 9 -45.62 15.29 20.76
CA THR A 9 -46.66 14.43 20.19
C THR A 9 -46.08 13.42 19.21
N ALA A 10 -46.39 12.13 19.40
CA ALA A 10 -46.08 11.07 18.46
C ALA A 10 -47.14 10.99 17.35
N ALA A 11 -46.71 11.17 16.10
CA ALA A 11 -47.50 10.86 14.91
C ALA A 11 -47.27 9.40 14.53
N ILE A 12 -48.36 8.62 14.51
CA ILE A 12 -48.40 7.23 14.06
C ILE A 12 -48.70 7.26 12.56
N GLU A 13 -47.69 6.92 11.75
CA GLU A 13 -47.83 6.77 10.30
C GLU A 13 -48.01 5.29 9.97
N GLN A 14 -49.21 4.93 9.48
CA GLN A 14 -49.57 3.58 9.05
C GLN A 14 -49.14 3.38 7.60
N HIS A 15 -48.25 2.41 7.34
CA HIS A 15 -47.92 1.95 6.00
C HIS A 15 -48.83 0.78 5.57
N PRO A 16 -49.37 0.79 4.33
CA PRO A 16 -50.10 -0.33 3.78
C PRO A 16 -49.15 -1.39 3.18
N SER A 17 -49.37 -2.63 3.58
CA SER A 17 -48.71 -3.84 3.09
C SER A 17 -49.29 -4.26 1.72
N GLY A 18 -48.53 -3.99 0.65
CA GLY A 18 -48.79 -4.52 -0.69
C GLY A 18 -48.17 -5.90 -0.87
N SER A 19 -49.03 -6.91 -1.04
CA SER A 19 -48.67 -8.28 -1.41
C SER A 19 -48.52 -8.37 -2.94
N THR A 20 -47.34 -8.76 -3.42
CA THR A 20 -47.11 -9.11 -4.83
C THR A 20 -46.68 -10.57 -4.95
N SER A 21 -47.50 -11.34 -5.65
CA SER A 21 -47.27 -12.75 -6.00
C SER A 21 -46.08 -12.94 -6.95
N PRO A 22 -45.39 -14.09 -6.89
CA PRO A 22 -44.28 -14.39 -7.81
C PRO A 22 -44.79 -14.91 -9.16
N THR A 23 -44.31 -14.28 -10.24
CA THR A 23 -44.45 -14.73 -11.62
C THR A 23 -43.51 -15.91 -11.90
N ILE A 24 -44.09 -17.03 -12.31
CA ILE A 24 -43.38 -18.26 -12.72
C ILE A 24 -42.86 -18.08 -14.15
N LEU A 25 -41.55 -18.26 -14.36
CA LEU A 25 -40.92 -18.33 -15.68
C LEU A 25 -40.90 -19.78 -16.20
N PRO A 26 -41.13 -20.01 -17.51
CA PRO A 26 -41.10 -21.34 -18.10
C PRO A 26 -39.66 -21.83 -18.35
N THR A 27 -39.43 -23.09 -17.97
CA THR A 27 -38.21 -23.88 -18.15
C THR A 27 -38.12 -24.38 -19.60
N THR A 28 -37.03 -24.04 -20.30
CA THR A 28 -36.69 -24.56 -21.63
C THR A 28 -35.80 -25.80 -21.48
N PRO A 29 -36.03 -26.91 -22.23
CA PRO A 29 -35.24 -28.13 -22.11
C PRO A 29 -33.91 -28.04 -22.87
N ALA A 30 -32.91 -28.70 -22.28
CA ALA A 30 -31.52 -28.76 -22.71
C ALA A 30 -31.32 -29.50 -24.04
N GLU A 31 -30.51 -28.91 -24.91
CA GLU A 31 -29.96 -29.53 -26.11
C GLU A 31 -28.50 -29.90 -25.84
N ALA A 32 -28.17 -31.19 -26.02
CA ALA A 32 -26.84 -31.75 -25.79
C ALA A 32 -25.94 -31.55 -27.01
N PRO A 33 -24.70 -31.03 -26.85
CA PRO A 33 -23.71 -31.08 -27.92
C PRO A 33 -22.87 -32.37 -27.83
N ALA A 34 -22.76 -33.02 -28.99
CA ALA A 34 -21.92 -34.16 -29.24
C ALA A 34 -20.43 -33.77 -29.31
N ASP A 35 -19.64 -34.76 -28.90
CA ASP A 35 -18.19 -34.92 -28.92
C ASP A 35 -17.50 -34.58 -30.25
N ALA A 36 -16.39 -33.84 -30.19
CA ALA A 36 -15.29 -33.96 -31.16
C ALA A 36 -14.02 -33.27 -30.61
N SER A 37 -13.20 -34.11 -29.97
CA SER A 37 -11.84 -33.85 -29.50
C SER A 37 -10.89 -33.34 -30.60
N ARG A 38 -10.33 -32.13 -30.44
CA ARG A 38 -9.03 -31.76 -31.04
C ARG A 38 -8.37 -30.63 -30.23
N VAL A 39 -7.67 -31.00 -29.16
CA VAL A 39 -6.87 -30.07 -28.35
C VAL A 39 -5.64 -29.66 -29.17
N SER A 40 -5.74 -28.50 -29.82
CA SER A 40 -4.56 -27.78 -30.29
C SER A 40 -3.87 -27.23 -29.05
N VAL A 41 -2.64 -27.70 -28.77
CA VAL A 41 -1.81 -27.15 -27.69
C VAL A 41 -1.40 -25.74 -28.13
N VAL A 42 -2.22 -24.76 -27.77
CA VAL A 42 -1.86 -23.35 -27.89
C VAL A 42 -0.68 -23.13 -26.93
N PRO A 43 0.47 -22.63 -27.42
CA PRO A 43 1.57 -22.27 -26.54
C PRO A 43 1.04 -21.29 -25.50
N LEU A 44 1.20 -21.63 -24.22
CA LEU A 44 0.87 -20.71 -23.13
C LEU A 44 1.62 -19.39 -23.39
N PRO A 45 0.94 -18.23 -23.32
CA PRO A 45 1.63 -16.95 -23.41
C PRO A 45 2.74 -16.92 -22.35
N PRO A 46 3.90 -16.30 -22.66
CA PRO A 46 4.98 -16.18 -21.70
C PRO A 46 4.43 -15.57 -20.40
N PRO A 47 4.92 -16.02 -19.23
CA PRO A 47 4.46 -15.48 -17.96
C PRO A 47 4.64 -13.96 -17.98
N PRO A 48 3.67 -13.19 -17.46
CA PRO A 48 3.75 -11.73 -17.48
C PRO A 48 5.03 -11.26 -16.80
N SER A 49 5.61 -10.16 -17.28
CA SER A 49 6.96 -9.68 -16.91
C SER A 49 7.22 -9.56 -15.40
N TYR A 50 6.18 -9.41 -14.57
CA TYR A 50 6.33 -9.41 -13.11
C TYR A 50 6.70 -10.77 -12.52
N ALA A 51 6.40 -11.89 -13.18
CA ALA A 51 6.77 -13.22 -12.73
C ALA A 51 8.31 -13.38 -12.69
N GLU A 52 9.03 -12.75 -13.62
CA GLU A 52 10.50 -12.77 -13.65
C GLU A 52 11.12 -11.95 -12.51
N ALA A 53 10.48 -10.86 -12.09
CA ALA A 53 10.93 -10.05 -10.95
C ALA A 53 10.78 -10.75 -9.58
N SER A 54 9.99 -11.84 -9.52
CA SER A 54 9.78 -12.64 -8.31
C SER A 54 10.72 -13.87 -8.21
N GLN A 55 11.33 -14.27 -9.33
CA GLN A 55 12.18 -15.48 -9.39
C GLN A 55 13.54 -15.35 -8.70
N GLY A 56 13.94 -14.14 -8.29
CA GLY A 56 15.13 -13.93 -7.45
C GLY A 56 14.96 -14.33 -5.99
N ALA A 57 13.75 -14.69 -5.53
CA ALA A 57 13.45 -14.86 -4.11
C ALA A 57 13.27 -16.32 -3.63
N SER A 58 13.03 -17.31 -4.49
CA SER A 58 12.85 -18.70 -4.03
C SER A 58 12.76 -19.71 -5.17
N LEU A 59 13.86 -20.40 -5.50
CA LEU A 59 13.81 -21.72 -6.14
C LEU A 59 15.05 -22.54 -5.72
N GLY A 60 14.98 -23.12 -4.52
CA GLY A 60 15.83 -24.26 -4.14
C GLY A 60 15.27 -25.54 -4.73
N SER A 61 15.97 -26.12 -5.71
CA SER A 61 15.62 -27.38 -6.35
C SER A 61 15.68 -28.56 -5.37
N PHE A 62 14.62 -29.36 -5.29
CA PHE A 62 14.56 -30.58 -4.50
C PHE A 62 15.41 -31.67 -5.16
N SER A 63 16.67 -31.78 -4.75
CA SER A 63 17.53 -32.92 -5.05
C SER A 63 17.51 -33.89 -3.88
N THR A 64 16.83 -35.02 -4.04
CA THR A 64 16.91 -36.18 -3.12
C THR A 64 18.34 -36.74 -3.11
N ARG A 65 19.05 -36.64 -1.97
CA ARG A 65 20.30 -37.39 -1.68
C ARG A 65 20.42 -37.70 -0.17
N PRO A 66 21.25 -38.70 0.21
CA PRO A 66 21.00 -39.57 1.34
C PRO A 66 21.68 -39.10 2.63
N SER A 67 21.18 -39.66 3.73
CA SER A 67 21.56 -39.47 5.12
C SER A 67 23.07 -39.57 5.38
N GLY A 68 23.66 -38.52 5.98
CA GLY A 68 25.02 -38.61 6.52
C GLY A 68 25.82 -37.31 6.66
N SER A 69 25.23 -36.12 6.63
CA SER A 69 25.98 -34.85 6.71
C SER A 69 25.47 -33.96 7.84
N THR A 70 26.33 -33.69 8.83
CA THR A 70 26.18 -32.61 9.83
C THR A 70 26.31 -31.26 9.13
N HIS A 71 25.24 -30.80 8.49
CA HIS A 71 25.21 -29.46 7.91
C HIS A 71 25.05 -28.40 9.01
N PRO A 72 25.81 -27.29 8.93
CA PRO A 72 25.58 -26.12 9.77
C PRO A 72 24.14 -25.62 9.53
N ALA A 73 23.45 -25.28 10.62
CA ALA A 73 22.08 -24.77 10.58
C ALA A 73 21.99 -23.63 9.56
N ASN A 74 21.20 -23.84 8.50
CA ASN A 74 20.97 -22.84 7.47
C ASN A 74 20.27 -21.63 8.14
N PRO A 75 20.92 -20.45 8.22
CA PRO A 75 20.40 -19.30 8.95
C PRO A 75 19.23 -18.61 8.23
N ASN A 76 18.83 -19.08 7.04
CA ASN A 76 17.58 -18.71 6.39
C ASN A 76 16.37 -19.36 7.08
N ARG A 77 16.23 -19.11 8.39
CA ARG A 77 15.01 -19.41 9.13
C ARG A 77 13.90 -18.58 8.51
N HIS A 78 13.01 -19.28 7.81
CA HIS A 78 11.73 -18.82 7.33
C HIS A 78 11.12 -17.82 8.33
N THR A 79 11.10 -16.53 7.97
CA THR A 79 10.20 -15.58 8.63
C THR A 79 8.82 -16.18 8.53
N ILE A 80 8.21 -16.50 9.68
CA ILE A 80 6.86 -17.03 9.71
C ILE A 80 5.98 -15.92 9.15
N GLU A 81 5.43 -16.14 7.96
CA GLU A 81 4.48 -15.23 7.35
C GLU A 81 3.17 -15.31 8.12
N THR A 82 2.60 -14.16 8.44
CA THR A 82 1.27 -14.06 9.03
C THR A 82 0.20 -14.41 7.98
N SER A 83 -1.06 -14.62 8.40
CA SER A 83 -2.20 -14.75 7.47
C SER A 83 -2.37 -13.55 6.53
N TYR A 84 -1.79 -12.39 6.91
CA TYR A 84 -1.78 -11.15 6.14
C TYR A 84 -0.52 -10.99 5.27
N ARG A 85 0.31 -12.05 5.18
CA ARG A 85 1.55 -12.14 4.40
C ARG A 85 2.62 -11.11 4.75
N PHE A 86 2.50 -10.47 5.91
CA PHE A 86 3.60 -9.72 6.50
C PHE A 86 4.53 -10.68 7.26
N PRO A 87 5.83 -10.37 7.38
CA PRO A 87 6.72 -11.05 8.31
C PRO A 87 6.17 -10.98 9.73
N SER A 88 6.37 -12.05 10.50
CA SER A 88 6.16 -12.00 11.95
C SER A 88 7.18 -11.08 12.63
N GLY A 89 6.76 -10.45 13.72
CA GLY A 89 7.60 -9.55 14.50
C GLY A 89 7.66 -8.12 13.95
N LEU A 90 8.77 -7.44 14.23
CA LEU A 90 8.99 -6.05 13.83
C LEU A 90 9.55 -5.99 12.40
N PHE A 91 9.12 -5.02 11.62
CA PHE A 91 9.62 -4.78 10.27
C PHE A 91 9.59 -3.29 9.91
N VAL A 92 10.30 -2.96 8.83
CA VAL A 92 10.29 -1.65 8.16
C VAL A 92 9.67 -1.80 6.78
N LEU A 93 8.87 -0.82 6.36
CA LEU A 93 8.25 -0.76 5.04
C LEU A 93 8.94 0.33 4.21
N ARG A 94 9.63 -0.04 3.14
CA ARG A 94 10.34 0.88 2.24
C ARG A 94 9.60 1.01 0.92
N ASN A 95 9.26 2.22 0.54
CA ASN A 95 8.66 2.48 -0.76
C ASN A 95 9.71 2.39 -1.88
N ARG A 96 9.38 1.72 -2.99
CA ARG A 96 10.33 1.49 -4.09
C ARG A 96 10.61 2.73 -4.93
N SER A 97 9.62 3.59 -5.14
CA SER A 97 9.79 4.79 -5.97
C SER A 97 10.62 5.88 -5.29
N SER A 98 10.35 6.15 -4.01
CA SER A 98 10.96 7.26 -3.26
C SER A 98 12.13 6.81 -2.38
N LEU A 99 12.31 5.50 -2.20
CA LEU A 99 13.28 4.89 -1.28
C LEU A 99 13.11 5.29 0.20
N LYS A 100 12.04 6.02 0.52
CA LYS A 100 11.64 6.43 1.86
C LYS A 100 10.94 5.27 2.56
N VAL A 101 10.94 5.31 3.89
CA VAL A 101 10.31 4.29 4.74
C VAL A 101 9.08 4.86 5.42
N LEU A 102 8.11 4.00 5.72
CA LEU A 102 6.96 4.37 6.54
C LEU A 102 7.47 4.84 7.92
N ASP A 103 6.91 5.94 8.42
CA ASP A 103 7.40 6.66 9.60
C ASP A 103 6.23 7.36 10.29
N VAL A 104 6.11 7.22 11.60
CA VAL A 104 5.15 8.00 12.40
C VAL A 104 5.71 9.41 12.59
N SER A 105 5.05 10.42 12.02
CA SER A 105 5.57 11.79 11.95
C SER A 105 5.98 12.33 13.32
N GLY A 106 7.22 12.85 13.41
CA GLY A 106 7.78 13.43 14.62
C GLY A 106 7.88 12.47 15.82
N ALA A 107 7.82 11.15 15.58
CA ALA A 107 7.70 10.14 16.64
C ALA A 107 6.50 10.38 17.58
N GLY A 108 5.43 10.99 17.07
CA GLY A 108 4.23 11.27 17.84
C GLY A 108 3.57 10.00 18.36
N THR A 109 3.08 10.05 19.60
CA THR A 109 2.41 8.93 20.28
C THR A 109 0.92 9.18 20.48
N GLN A 110 0.40 10.29 19.94
CA GLN A 110 -0.98 10.70 20.11
C GLN A 110 -1.86 10.15 18.98
N VAL A 111 -3.14 9.90 19.28
CA VAL A 111 -4.14 9.60 18.25
C VAL A 111 -4.24 10.77 17.28
N GLY A 112 -4.37 10.46 15.99
CA GLY A 112 -4.37 11.43 14.91
C GLY A 112 -2.98 11.80 14.40
N THR A 113 -1.90 11.32 15.02
CA THR A 113 -0.54 11.56 14.51
C THR A 113 -0.41 11.00 13.09
N PRO A 114 -0.02 11.80 12.09
CA PRO A 114 0.13 11.32 10.72
C PRO A 114 1.21 10.26 10.59
N VAL A 115 0.95 9.25 9.76
CA VAL A 115 1.96 8.30 9.30
C VAL A 115 2.35 8.69 7.87
N ILE A 116 3.63 8.94 7.69
CA ILE A 116 4.23 9.51 6.48
C ILE A 116 5.30 8.57 5.94
N ALA A 117 5.88 8.92 4.79
CA ALA A 117 7.11 8.30 4.30
C ALA A 117 8.26 9.27 4.56
N TYR A 118 9.32 8.80 5.22
CA TYR A 118 10.46 9.61 5.63
C TYR A 118 11.77 8.94 5.26
N SER A 119 12.87 9.70 5.23
CA SER A 119 14.20 9.13 5.00
C SER A 119 14.52 8.05 6.04
N PRO A 120 15.12 6.91 5.64
CA PRO A 120 15.51 5.85 6.57
C PRO A 120 16.40 6.37 7.72
N LYS A 121 16.09 5.99 8.95
CA LYS A 121 16.88 6.32 10.15
C LYS A 121 17.73 5.12 10.55
N ARG A 122 18.89 5.40 11.16
CA ARG A 122 19.70 4.34 11.76
C ARG A 122 18.95 3.78 12.98
N PRO A 123 18.79 2.45 13.11
CA PRO A 123 18.17 1.87 14.29
C PRO A 123 19.04 2.13 15.53
N THR A 124 18.41 2.52 16.63
CA THR A 124 19.06 2.66 17.93
C THR A 124 19.11 1.30 18.63
N LEU A 125 20.30 0.91 19.09
CA LEU A 125 20.50 -0.29 19.91
C LEU A 125 20.82 0.13 21.35
N LEU A 126 20.16 -0.48 22.32
CA LEU A 126 20.40 -0.27 23.75
C LEU A 126 20.84 -1.61 24.35
N HIS A 127 22.08 -1.68 24.85
CA HIS A 127 22.72 -2.92 25.31
C HIS A 127 22.78 -4.05 24.26
N GLY A 128 22.87 -3.69 22.97
CA GLY A 128 22.87 -4.65 21.85
C GLY A 128 21.48 -5.06 21.37
N ASP A 129 20.42 -4.70 22.10
CA ASP A 129 19.04 -4.97 21.72
C ASP A 129 18.42 -3.78 20.98
N LEU A 130 17.53 -4.07 20.02
CA LEU A 130 16.81 -3.04 19.27
C LEU A 130 15.89 -2.23 20.20
N PHE A 131 16.18 -0.93 20.33
CA PHE A 131 15.34 -0.04 21.13
C PHE A 131 14.16 0.50 20.32
N HIS A 132 13.13 -0.35 20.17
CA HIS A 132 11.97 -0.06 19.34
C HIS A 132 11.12 1.14 19.82
N LYS A 133 11.17 1.48 21.11
CA LYS A 133 10.38 2.59 21.68
C LYS A 133 10.76 3.97 21.13
N GLU A 134 12.01 4.15 20.70
CA GLU A 134 12.49 5.40 20.09
C GLU A 134 12.58 5.32 18.57
N ASN A 135 12.16 4.20 17.96
CA ASN A 135 12.18 4.04 16.51
C ASN A 135 10.77 4.08 15.94
N ASN A 136 10.42 5.23 15.40
CA ASN A 136 9.13 5.52 14.79
C ASN A 136 8.96 4.96 13.35
N GLN A 137 9.92 4.15 12.87
CA GLN A 137 9.90 3.48 11.56
C GLN A 137 9.67 1.97 11.67
N LEU A 138 9.51 1.45 12.89
CA LEU A 138 9.21 0.05 13.15
C LEU A 138 7.72 -0.18 13.29
N PHE A 139 7.24 -1.18 12.58
CA PHE A 139 5.84 -1.61 12.59
C PHE A 139 5.74 -3.11 12.80
N PHE A 140 4.55 -3.56 13.18
CA PHE A 140 4.15 -4.95 13.19
C PHE A 140 2.70 -5.09 12.76
N VAL A 141 2.26 -6.29 12.40
CA VAL A 141 0.84 -6.59 12.15
C VAL A 141 0.28 -7.39 13.32
N ASP A 142 -0.84 -6.94 13.89
CA ASP A 142 -1.53 -7.69 14.94
C ASP A 142 -2.33 -8.88 14.37
N TRP A 143 -2.93 -9.69 15.25
CA TRP A 143 -3.68 -10.88 14.84
C TRP A 143 -4.97 -10.56 14.06
N HIS A 144 -5.44 -9.32 14.09
CA HIS A 144 -6.58 -8.85 13.29
C HIS A 144 -6.16 -8.29 11.93
N GLY A 145 -4.87 -8.26 11.61
CA GLY A 145 -4.39 -7.64 10.37
C GLY A 145 -4.25 -6.13 10.47
N CYS A 146 -4.29 -5.54 11.66
CA CYS A 146 -4.06 -4.12 11.82
C CYS A 146 -2.56 -3.86 11.81
N LEU A 147 -2.12 -2.89 11.01
CA LEU A 147 -0.75 -2.39 11.07
C LEU A 147 -0.60 -1.53 12.34
N CYS A 148 0.46 -1.76 13.11
CA CYS A 148 0.68 -1.12 14.40
C CYS A 148 2.07 -0.49 14.46
N SER A 149 2.15 0.70 15.06
CA SER A 149 3.42 1.36 15.36
C SER A 149 4.07 0.70 16.57
N ALA A 150 5.33 0.28 16.44
CA ALA A 150 6.06 -0.36 17.53
C ALA A 150 6.38 0.61 18.68
N SER A 151 6.62 1.89 18.36
CA SER A 151 7.01 2.90 19.35
C SER A 151 5.84 3.34 20.23
N SER A 152 4.64 3.49 19.66
CA SER A 152 3.44 3.94 20.38
C SER A 152 2.51 2.81 20.81
N GLY A 153 2.58 1.65 20.15
CA GLY A 153 1.61 0.57 20.29
C GLY A 153 0.24 0.89 19.69
N LEU A 154 0.06 2.05 19.07
CA LEU A 154 -1.19 2.45 18.41
C LEU A 154 -1.31 1.80 17.03
N ARG A 155 -2.56 1.62 16.60
CA ARG A 155 -2.89 1.12 15.26
C ARG A 155 -2.69 2.23 14.24
N VAL A 156 -2.38 1.84 13.02
CA VAL A 156 -2.43 2.70 11.85
C VAL A 156 -3.79 2.52 11.23
N ASP A 157 -4.49 3.61 10.99
CA ASP A 157 -5.81 3.64 10.37
C ASP A 157 -5.89 4.71 9.30
N VAL A 158 -7.02 4.77 8.60
CA VAL A 158 -7.23 5.68 7.48
C VAL A 158 -8.11 6.85 7.91
N GLY A 159 -7.57 8.06 7.81
CA GLY A 159 -8.26 9.31 8.13
C GLY A 159 -9.21 9.79 7.02
N GLU A 160 -9.79 10.97 7.23
CA GLU A 160 -10.76 11.64 6.33
C GLU A 160 -10.26 11.85 4.91
N ASP A 161 -9.00 12.22 4.79
CA ASP A 161 -8.32 12.54 3.54
C ASP A 161 -7.59 11.32 2.95
N TYR A 162 -7.99 10.12 3.36
CA TYR A 162 -7.34 8.85 3.05
C TYR A 162 -5.88 8.77 3.49
N ARG A 163 -5.40 9.70 4.34
CA ARG A 163 -4.05 9.61 4.89
C ARG A 163 -4.02 8.64 6.05
N LEU A 164 -2.83 8.08 6.26
CA LEU A 164 -2.62 7.22 7.41
C LEU A 164 -2.44 8.05 8.68
N VAL A 165 -3.11 7.63 9.75
CA VAL A 165 -3.02 8.24 11.08
C VAL A 165 -2.92 7.18 12.16
N LEU A 166 -2.33 7.52 13.31
CA LEU A 166 -2.41 6.66 14.48
C LEU A 166 -3.82 6.69 15.09
N SER A 167 -4.37 5.53 15.38
CA SER A 167 -5.67 5.37 16.03
C SER A 167 -5.56 4.50 17.27
N LYS A 168 -6.44 4.78 18.23
CA LYS A 168 -6.64 3.94 19.41
C LYS A 168 -7.68 2.87 19.09
N PRO A 169 -7.53 1.63 19.59
CA PRO A 169 -8.62 0.67 19.57
C PRO A 169 -9.85 1.27 20.25
N GLN A 170 -10.97 1.33 19.53
CA GLN A 170 -12.22 1.84 20.05
C GLN A 170 -13.19 0.69 20.30
N PRO A 171 -14.02 0.76 21.37
CA PRO A 171 -15.13 -0.16 21.51
C PRO A 171 -16.07 -0.04 20.32
N ILE A 172 -16.48 -1.19 19.77
CA ILE A 172 -17.50 -1.22 18.72
C ILE A 172 -18.83 -0.88 19.40
N LEU A 173 -19.40 0.27 19.05
CA LEU A 173 -20.69 0.73 19.56
C LEU A 173 -21.82 0.18 18.70
N SER A 174 -23.02 0.07 19.28
CA SER A 174 -24.23 -0.37 18.57
C SER A 174 -24.67 0.61 17.48
N ARG A 175 -24.28 1.88 17.59
CA ARG A 175 -24.44 2.89 16.55
C ARG A 175 -23.08 3.10 15.88
N PRO A 176 -22.93 2.76 14.58
CA PRO A 176 -21.70 3.00 13.86
C PRO A 176 -21.45 4.51 13.79
N THR A 177 -20.42 4.94 14.49
CA THR A 177 -19.82 6.27 14.38
C THR A 177 -18.50 6.13 13.66
N ARG A 178 -17.95 7.27 13.22
CA ARG A 178 -16.59 7.31 12.68
C ARG A 178 -15.56 6.81 13.68
N GLU A 179 -15.86 6.91 14.96
CA GLU A 179 -14.96 6.50 16.00
C GLU A 179 -15.11 5.02 16.34
N SER A 180 -16.23 4.39 15.99
CA SER A 180 -16.58 3.03 16.43
C SER A 180 -16.49 1.97 15.33
N HIS A 181 -15.87 2.26 14.19
CA HIS A 181 -15.68 1.28 13.13
C HIS A 181 -14.51 0.33 13.44
N PRO A 182 -14.54 -0.91 12.90
CA PRO A 182 -13.36 -1.74 12.91
C PRO A 182 -12.22 -1.03 12.14
N PRO A 183 -10.98 -1.08 12.64
CA PRO A 183 -9.83 -0.47 11.96
C PRO A 183 -9.60 -1.11 10.59
N ALA A 184 -8.96 -0.36 9.69
CA ALA A 184 -8.53 -0.90 8.41
C ALA A 184 -7.57 -2.10 8.60
N GLN A 185 -7.75 -3.13 7.77
CA GLN A 185 -6.85 -4.28 7.73
C GLN A 185 -5.85 -4.11 6.59
N PHE A 186 -4.61 -4.51 6.84
CA PHE A 186 -3.52 -4.40 5.88
C PHE A 186 -3.09 -5.80 5.46
N ARG A 187 -2.93 -6.01 4.16
CA ARG A 187 -2.43 -7.26 3.59
C ARG A 187 -1.31 -6.98 2.61
N TYR A 188 -0.17 -7.63 2.79
CA TYR A 188 0.92 -7.53 1.83
C TYR A 188 0.73 -8.56 0.71
N ASP A 189 1.04 -8.18 -0.52
CA ASP A 189 1.15 -9.14 -1.60
C ASP A 189 2.60 -9.20 -2.11
N PRO A 190 3.36 -10.27 -1.81
CA PRO A 190 4.77 -10.36 -2.18
C PRO A 190 5.00 -10.42 -3.70
N MET A 191 4.00 -10.87 -4.48
CA MET A 191 4.12 -10.95 -5.94
C MET A 191 4.14 -9.56 -6.57
N THR A 192 3.20 -8.72 -6.16
CA THR A 192 3.05 -7.35 -6.68
C THR A 192 3.83 -6.32 -5.87
N ARG A 193 4.32 -6.71 -4.69
CA ARG A 193 4.91 -5.87 -3.65
C ARG A 193 4.00 -4.73 -3.22
N THR A 194 2.69 -4.93 -3.25
CA THR A 194 1.72 -3.92 -2.85
C THR A 194 1.18 -4.19 -1.45
N ILE A 195 0.72 -3.14 -0.77
CA ILE A 195 0.00 -3.25 0.49
C ILE A 195 -1.45 -2.90 0.20
N GLU A 196 -2.32 -3.90 0.28
CA GLU A 196 -3.76 -3.77 0.17
C GLU A 196 -4.35 -3.35 1.51
N VAL A 197 -5.31 -2.43 1.45
CA VAL A 197 -6.06 -1.92 2.59
C VAL A 197 -7.50 -2.39 2.46
N LYS A 198 -8.02 -3.09 3.46
CA LYS A 198 -9.40 -3.57 3.49
C LYS A 198 -10.19 -2.83 4.54
N PHE A 199 -11.30 -2.26 4.10
CA PHE A 199 -12.26 -1.63 4.99
C PHE A 199 -13.36 -2.62 5.34
N MET A 200 -13.69 -2.69 6.63
CA MET A 200 -14.86 -3.44 7.11
C MET A 200 -16.14 -2.60 7.16
N HIS A 201 -16.06 -1.35 6.73
CA HIS A 201 -17.12 -0.35 6.71
C HIS A 201 -16.86 0.65 5.57
N ASP A 202 -17.79 1.55 5.31
CA ASP A 202 -17.58 2.66 4.38
C ASP A 202 -16.59 3.71 4.93
N PRO A 203 -15.36 3.83 4.38
CA PRO A 203 -14.42 4.83 4.86
C PRO A 203 -14.86 6.27 4.58
N THR A 204 -15.79 6.47 3.64
CA THR A 204 -16.28 7.81 3.22
C THR A 204 -17.51 8.27 3.96
N TYR A 205 -18.21 7.36 4.65
CA TYR A 205 -19.53 7.63 5.26
C TYR A 205 -20.53 8.21 4.25
N SER A 206 -20.41 7.85 2.96
CA SER A 206 -21.30 8.30 1.88
C SER A 206 -22.58 7.46 1.77
N ASN A 207 -22.76 6.49 2.68
CA ASN A 207 -23.78 5.44 2.63
C ASN A 207 -23.57 4.46 1.47
N ALA A 208 -22.32 4.33 0.99
CA ALA A 208 -21.98 3.31 0.01
C ALA A 208 -22.21 1.91 0.61
N THR A 209 -22.75 1.01 -0.20
CA THR A 209 -22.93 -0.39 0.17
C THR A 209 -21.57 -1.09 0.28
N MET A 210 -21.49 -2.15 1.09
CA MET A 210 -20.24 -2.92 1.19
C MET A 210 -19.85 -3.57 -0.14
N GLU A 211 -20.83 -3.88 -0.98
CA GLU A 211 -20.63 -4.37 -2.34
C GLU A 211 -19.93 -3.33 -3.22
N GLU A 212 -20.35 -2.05 -3.14
CA GLU A 212 -19.70 -0.95 -3.84
C GLU A 212 -18.28 -0.70 -3.30
N ILE A 213 -18.10 -0.71 -1.98
CA ILE A 213 -16.79 -0.51 -1.36
C ILE A 213 -15.82 -1.63 -1.77
N ASN A 214 -16.28 -2.88 -1.76
CA ASN A 214 -15.48 -4.04 -2.16
C ASN A 214 -15.38 -4.21 -3.68
N SER A 215 -16.05 -3.37 -4.47
CA SER A 215 -15.94 -3.39 -5.93
C SER A 215 -14.65 -2.78 -6.44
N VAL A 216 -13.82 -2.19 -5.58
CA VAL A 216 -12.51 -1.63 -5.90
C VAL A 216 -11.46 -2.16 -4.93
N ASP A 217 -10.21 -2.22 -5.38
CA ASP A 217 -9.09 -2.54 -4.50
C ASP A 217 -8.52 -1.24 -3.93
N TYR A 218 -8.15 -1.22 -2.66
CA TYR A 218 -7.48 -0.07 -2.06
C TYR A 218 -6.02 -0.40 -1.78
N LEU A 219 -5.11 0.46 -2.22
CA LEU A 219 -3.68 0.26 -2.11
C LEU A 219 -3.00 1.43 -1.39
N LEU A 220 -1.90 1.13 -0.72
CA LEU A 220 -1.06 2.14 -0.08
C LEU A 220 -0.12 2.82 -1.08
N GLU A 221 -0.14 4.15 -1.15
CA GLU A 221 0.62 4.97 -2.10
C GLU A 221 1.39 6.11 -1.40
N VAL A 222 2.63 6.33 -1.81
CA VAL A 222 3.40 7.55 -1.47
C VAL A 222 3.09 8.65 -2.49
N GLN A 223 2.73 9.85 -2.01
CA GLN A 223 2.53 11.02 -2.87
C GLN A 223 3.87 11.73 -3.15
N PRO A 224 4.30 11.85 -4.42
CA PRO A 224 5.50 12.61 -4.79
C PRO A 224 5.25 14.10 -4.65
N VAL A 225 6.33 14.89 -4.49
CA VAL A 225 6.24 16.35 -4.46
C VAL A 225 7.19 16.90 -5.52
N SER A 226 6.64 17.60 -6.52
CA SER A 226 7.44 18.29 -7.54
C SER A 226 7.90 19.67 -7.05
N PHE A 227 9.16 20.01 -7.34
CA PHE A 227 9.82 21.27 -6.94
C PHE A 227 9.07 22.53 -7.43
N GLY A 228 8.40 22.45 -8.58
CA GLY A 228 7.68 23.57 -9.21
C GLY A 228 6.24 23.80 -8.73
N SER A 229 5.63 22.81 -8.07
CA SER A 229 4.20 22.88 -7.69
C SER A 229 3.93 23.72 -6.43
N SER A 230 4.98 24.09 -5.68
CA SER A 230 4.90 24.74 -4.37
C SER A 230 4.23 26.13 -4.34
N ARG A 231 3.90 26.74 -5.49
CA ARG A 231 3.31 28.09 -5.55
C ARG A 231 1.79 28.16 -5.61
N LYS A 232 1.08 27.04 -5.82
CA LYS A 232 -0.38 27.02 -5.67
C LYS A 232 -0.70 26.33 -4.37
N SER A 233 -0.71 27.14 -3.31
CA SER A 233 -1.22 26.76 -1.99
C SER A 233 -2.51 25.97 -2.19
N TYR A 234 -2.48 24.68 -1.85
CA TYR A 234 -3.62 23.78 -1.92
C TYR A 234 -4.67 24.35 -0.98
N SER A 235 -5.59 25.16 -1.53
CA SER A 235 -6.90 25.35 -0.93
C SER A 235 -7.42 23.96 -0.63
N SER A 236 -7.65 23.69 0.65
CA SER A 236 -8.07 22.42 1.23
C SER A 236 -9.49 22.05 0.81
N THR A 237 -9.79 22.11 -0.49
CA THR A 237 -11.01 21.53 -1.01
C THR A 237 -10.86 20.01 -0.84
N PRO A 238 -11.77 19.34 -0.12
CA PRO A 238 -11.77 17.90 -0.02
C PRO A 238 -11.70 17.34 -1.44
N PHE A 239 -10.69 16.52 -1.71
CA PHE A 239 -10.49 15.92 -3.03
C PHE A 239 -11.80 15.25 -3.44
N PRO A 240 -12.41 15.62 -4.58
CA PRO A 240 -13.59 14.93 -5.07
C PRO A 240 -13.17 13.49 -5.36
N LEU A 241 -13.82 12.51 -4.72
CA LEU A 241 -13.69 11.08 -5.07
C LEU A 241 -13.81 10.86 -6.59
N GLU A 242 -14.55 11.73 -7.28
CA GLU A 242 -14.78 11.73 -8.73
C GLU A 242 -13.50 11.85 -9.57
N LYS A 243 -12.39 12.41 -9.04
CA LYS A 243 -11.12 12.47 -9.77
C LYS A 243 -10.31 11.18 -9.78
N LEU A 244 -10.72 10.17 -9.02
CA LEU A 244 -10.14 8.83 -9.11
C LEU A 244 -10.71 8.04 -10.31
N SER A 245 -11.90 8.41 -10.81
CA SER A 245 -12.47 7.88 -12.05
C SER A 245 -11.89 8.50 -13.34
N GLU A 246 -11.29 9.69 -13.27
CA GLU A 246 -10.65 10.33 -14.43
C GLU A 246 -9.35 9.62 -14.87
N TRP A 247 -8.86 8.64 -14.11
CA TRP A 247 -7.59 7.95 -14.33
C TRP A 247 -7.68 6.75 -15.30
N PHE A 248 -8.82 6.54 -15.95
CA PHE A 248 -8.98 5.47 -16.94
C PHE A 248 -9.18 6.03 -18.35
N PRO A 249 -8.29 5.71 -19.32
CA PRO A 249 -8.63 5.84 -20.74
C PRO A 249 -9.75 4.87 -21.19
N PHE A 250 -10.23 4.00 -20.28
CA PHE A 250 -11.25 2.98 -20.52
C PHE A 250 -12.57 3.23 -19.79
N ALA A 251 -12.80 4.42 -19.22
CA ALA A 251 -14.17 4.84 -18.97
C ALA A 251 -14.84 4.94 -20.34
N THR A 252 -15.44 3.83 -20.77
CA THR A 252 -16.35 3.80 -21.91
C THR A 252 -17.31 4.94 -21.65
N LYS A 253 -17.19 6.00 -22.46
CA LYS A 253 -18.09 7.13 -22.41
C LYS A 253 -19.49 6.53 -22.45
N SER A 254 -20.16 6.46 -21.30
CA SER A 254 -21.56 6.13 -21.28
C SER A 254 -22.16 7.31 -22.03
N THR A 255 -22.51 7.04 -23.28
CA THR A 255 -23.03 8.04 -24.19
C THR A 255 -24.46 8.23 -23.72
N THR A 256 -24.63 9.00 -22.64
CA THR A 256 -25.93 9.54 -22.26
C THR A 256 -26.25 10.53 -23.35
N SER A 257 -26.97 10.03 -24.36
CA SER A 257 -27.54 10.80 -25.44
C SER A 257 -28.62 11.70 -24.86
N THR A 258 -28.20 12.86 -24.37
CA THR A 258 -29.12 13.98 -24.15
C THR A 258 -29.50 14.51 -25.52
N SER A 259 -30.66 14.05 -26.00
CA SER A 259 -31.37 14.63 -27.12
C SER A 259 -31.70 16.09 -26.80
N ASN A 260 -31.00 17.02 -27.45
CA ASN A 260 -31.43 18.40 -27.49
C ASN A 260 -31.66 18.82 -28.94
N ASN A 261 -32.93 19.14 -29.22
CA ASN A 261 -33.41 19.71 -30.45
C ASN A 261 -32.72 21.04 -30.72
N GLN A 262 -32.07 21.17 -31.89
CA GLN A 262 -32.02 22.47 -32.56
C GLN A 262 -31.87 22.31 -34.07
N ALA A 263 -32.93 22.67 -34.78
CA ALA A 263 -32.95 22.88 -36.21
C ALA A 263 -32.55 24.33 -36.52
N CYS A 264 -31.66 24.53 -37.49
CA CYS A 264 -31.77 25.62 -38.47
C CYS A 264 -30.68 25.52 -39.56
N SER A 265 -31.15 25.74 -40.78
CA SER A 265 -30.48 25.65 -42.08
C SER A 265 -29.45 26.75 -42.33
N SER A 266 -28.47 26.50 -43.21
CA SER A 266 -28.30 27.20 -44.51
C SER A 266 -26.88 27.12 -45.10
N SER A 267 -26.88 27.17 -46.42
CA SER A 267 -25.82 27.01 -47.42
C SER A 267 -24.83 28.17 -47.56
N SER A 268 -23.55 27.88 -47.84
CA SER A 268 -22.87 28.16 -49.14
C SER A 268 -21.34 28.22 -49.02
N PRO A 269 -20.59 27.92 -50.11
CA PRO A 269 -19.14 27.85 -50.13
C PRO A 269 -18.51 29.14 -50.66
N VAL A 270 -17.45 29.67 -50.02
CA VAL A 270 -16.61 30.72 -50.63
C VAL A 270 -15.13 30.45 -50.37
N VAL A 271 -14.43 30.45 -51.51
CA VAL A 271 -13.01 30.33 -51.77
C VAL A 271 -12.26 31.58 -51.30
N GLY A 272 -11.12 31.40 -50.64
CA GLY A 272 -10.20 32.50 -50.32
C GLY A 272 -8.94 32.02 -49.60
N ARG A 273 -7.94 31.58 -50.38
CA ARG A 273 -6.59 31.22 -49.89
C ARG A 273 -5.81 32.49 -49.54
N ILE A 274 -5.27 32.56 -48.32
CA ILE A 274 -4.14 33.42 -47.94
C ILE A 274 -3.06 32.51 -47.33
N PRO A 275 -1.87 32.38 -47.92
CA PRO A 275 -0.78 31.62 -47.35
C PRO A 275 -0.07 32.48 -46.29
N THR A 276 -0.45 32.30 -45.02
CA THR A 276 0.33 32.85 -43.91
C THR A 276 1.27 31.74 -43.45
N ASP A 277 2.49 31.80 -43.94
CA ASP A 277 3.63 30.99 -43.51
C ASP A 277 3.99 31.37 -42.07
N ARG A 278 3.29 30.75 -41.12
CA ARG A 278 3.64 30.73 -39.71
C ARG A 278 4.23 29.35 -39.44
N SER A 279 5.55 29.28 -39.47
CA SER A 279 6.35 28.32 -38.73
C SER A 279 5.91 28.32 -37.26
N SER A 280 4.86 27.55 -36.99
CA SER A 280 4.48 27.13 -35.65
C SER A 280 5.54 26.12 -35.24
N LEU A 281 6.57 26.59 -34.55
CA LEU A 281 7.36 25.70 -33.72
C LEU A 281 6.36 25.11 -32.72
N ASP A 282 5.89 23.91 -33.00
CA ASP A 282 5.25 23.05 -32.02
C ASP A 282 6.32 22.77 -30.96
N ILE A 283 6.44 23.70 -30.00
CA ILE A 283 7.06 23.45 -28.72
C ILE A 283 6.17 22.36 -28.15
N ALA A 284 6.58 21.10 -28.35
CA ALA A 284 6.03 19.98 -27.62
C ALA A 284 6.17 20.38 -26.16
N GLU A 285 5.04 20.75 -25.55
CA GLU A 285 4.96 20.97 -24.11
C GLU A 285 5.38 19.63 -23.52
N GLU A 286 6.66 19.52 -23.14
CA GLU A 286 7.17 18.38 -22.41
C GLU A 286 6.30 18.32 -21.16
N GLU A 287 5.30 17.43 -21.17
CA GLU A 287 4.39 17.23 -20.06
C GLU A 287 5.26 16.96 -18.83
N GLU A 288 5.37 17.97 -17.97
CA GLU A 288 6.21 17.94 -16.80
C GLU A 288 5.80 16.71 -16.00
N ASP A 289 6.70 15.73 -15.88
CA ASP A 289 6.38 14.43 -15.31
C ASP A 289 6.11 14.60 -13.81
N SER A 290 4.84 14.87 -13.49
CA SER A 290 4.34 15.09 -12.13
C SER A 290 4.54 13.88 -11.22
N ASP A 291 4.97 12.74 -11.77
CA ASP A 291 5.29 11.53 -11.02
C ASP A 291 6.73 11.54 -10.46
N LEU A 292 7.59 12.47 -10.88
CA LEU A 292 8.96 12.61 -10.38
C LEU A 292 9.00 13.32 -9.03
N ASP A 293 9.53 12.62 -8.03
CA ASP A 293 9.73 13.15 -6.69
C ASP A 293 11.07 13.90 -6.57
N ASN A 294 11.11 15.12 -7.09
CA ASN A 294 12.32 15.96 -7.10
C ASN A 294 12.44 16.91 -5.89
N SER A 295 11.51 16.83 -4.93
CA SER A 295 11.54 17.71 -3.75
C SER A 295 12.66 17.34 -2.77
N PRO A 296 13.42 18.30 -2.24
CA PRO A 296 14.45 18.04 -1.23
C PRO A 296 13.86 17.70 0.15
N ASP A 297 12.55 17.83 0.35
CA ASP A 297 11.91 17.54 1.62
C ASP A 297 12.11 16.05 1.98
N PRO A 298 12.54 15.72 3.21
CA PRO A 298 12.64 14.32 3.64
C PRO A 298 11.27 13.64 3.81
N ALA A 299 10.17 14.37 4.02
CA ALA A 299 8.85 13.83 4.29
C ALA A 299 7.94 13.75 3.05
N ARG A 300 7.14 12.69 2.94
CA ARG A 300 6.08 12.53 1.94
C ARG A 300 4.80 12.05 2.58
N ALA A 301 3.67 12.57 2.10
CA ALA A 301 2.37 12.07 2.50
C ALA A 301 2.19 10.63 1.99
N VAL A 302 1.61 9.79 2.84
CA VAL A 302 1.19 8.43 2.49
C VAL A 302 -0.32 8.39 2.59
N ARG A 303 -0.96 7.83 1.56
CA ARG A 303 -2.41 7.72 1.49
C ARG A 303 -2.85 6.38 0.94
N VAL A 304 -4.13 6.11 1.11
CA VAL A 304 -4.83 5.01 0.47
C VAL A 304 -5.45 5.51 -0.83
N VAL A 305 -5.31 4.72 -1.90
CA VAL A 305 -5.91 5.01 -3.21
C VAL A 305 -6.74 3.83 -3.68
N SER A 306 -7.89 4.10 -4.30
CA SER A 306 -8.68 3.07 -4.97
C SER A 306 -8.10 2.78 -6.36
N VAL A 307 -8.07 1.52 -6.75
CA VAL A 307 -7.70 1.06 -8.09
C VAL A 307 -8.80 0.14 -8.62
N ALA A 308 -9.00 0.16 -9.95
CA ALA A 308 -10.02 -0.66 -10.57
C ALA A 308 -9.74 -2.15 -10.40
N PRO A 309 -10.79 -2.99 -10.33
CA PRO A 309 -10.66 -4.44 -10.40
C PRO A 309 -9.82 -4.90 -11.59
N GLY A 310 -9.07 -5.98 -11.39
CA GLY A 310 -8.21 -6.55 -12.42
C GLY A 310 -6.96 -5.73 -12.73
N TRP A 311 -6.63 -4.70 -11.93
CA TRP A 311 -5.36 -3.95 -12.07
C TRP A 311 -4.13 -4.87 -12.03
N ARG A 312 -4.23 -6.01 -11.32
CA ARG A 312 -3.17 -7.02 -11.21
C ARG A 312 -2.77 -7.65 -12.55
N GLU A 313 -3.69 -7.69 -13.50
CA GLU A 313 -3.43 -8.24 -14.85
C GLU A 313 -2.80 -7.18 -15.77
N LYS A 314 -2.88 -5.91 -15.37
CA LYS A 314 -2.51 -4.74 -16.17
C LYS A 314 -1.22 -4.09 -15.67
N PHE A 315 -0.29 -4.89 -15.13
CA PHE A 315 1.01 -4.33 -14.76
C PHE A 315 1.69 -3.80 -16.01
N PRO A 316 1.97 -2.48 -16.04
CA PRO A 316 2.59 -1.90 -17.21
C PRO A 316 4.02 -2.42 -17.37
N SER A 317 4.47 -2.47 -18.62
CA SER A 317 5.86 -2.76 -18.93
C SER A 317 6.79 -1.74 -18.25
N SER A 318 7.96 -2.21 -17.83
CA SER A 318 8.99 -1.36 -17.23
C SER A 318 9.33 -0.15 -18.12
N GLY A 319 9.64 0.99 -17.50
CA GLY A 319 10.03 2.22 -18.21
C GLY A 319 8.88 3.10 -18.70
N THR A 320 7.64 2.61 -18.71
CA THR A 320 6.47 3.44 -19.05
C THR A 320 6.14 4.45 -17.92
N PRO A 321 5.49 5.59 -18.22
CA PRO A 321 4.97 6.50 -17.19
C PRO A 321 4.03 5.79 -16.21
N GLU A 322 3.22 4.86 -16.70
CA GLU A 322 2.35 4.04 -15.87
C GLU A 322 3.15 3.17 -14.89
N ALA A 323 4.26 2.57 -15.31
CA ALA A 323 5.14 1.81 -14.41
C ALA A 323 5.74 2.69 -13.31
N ARG A 324 6.10 3.93 -13.63
CA ARG A 324 6.54 4.91 -12.61
C ARG A 324 5.43 5.20 -11.60
N ARG A 325 4.18 5.30 -12.05
CA ARG A 325 3.02 5.44 -11.16
C ARG A 325 2.85 4.23 -10.24
N TRP A 326 2.97 3.03 -10.78
CA TRP A 326 2.87 1.79 -10.00
C TRP A 326 3.99 1.62 -8.98
N ALA A 327 5.21 2.07 -9.28
CA ALA A 327 6.32 2.03 -8.33
C ALA A 327 6.02 2.78 -7.02
N LYS A 328 5.14 3.80 -7.05
CA LYS A 328 4.69 4.53 -5.85
C LYS A 328 3.84 3.71 -4.89
N ARG A 329 3.29 2.60 -5.38
CA ARG A 329 2.45 1.65 -4.63
C ARG A 329 3.20 0.38 -4.23
N GLN A 330 4.47 0.28 -4.62
CA GLN A 330 5.32 -0.86 -4.30
C GLN A 330 6.14 -0.61 -3.04
N TRP A 331 6.15 -1.60 -2.15
CA TRP A 331 6.77 -1.58 -0.84
C TRP A 331 7.61 -2.83 -0.67
N ASP A 332 8.89 -2.64 -0.36
CA ASP A 332 9.75 -3.71 0.12
C ASP A 332 9.67 -3.79 1.64
N ILE A 333 9.71 -5.00 2.19
CA ILE A 333 9.63 -5.25 3.64
C ILE A 333 10.97 -5.78 4.14
N ALA A 334 11.56 -5.09 5.12
CA ALA A 334 12.71 -5.56 5.86
C ALA A 334 12.26 -6.08 7.23
N SER A 335 12.29 -7.40 7.44
CA SER A 335 12.05 -7.98 8.76
C SER A 335 13.24 -7.74 9.69
N ILE A 336 12.96 -7.47 10.96
CA ILE A 336 13.98 -7.30 11.99
C ILE A 336 14.05 -8.56 12.83
N LEU A 337 15.10 -9.33 12.63
CA LEU A 337 15.40 -10.52 13.41
C LEU A 337 16.14 -10.11 14.68
N VAL A 338 15.45 -10.11 15.82
CA VAL A 338 16.12 -9.97 17.12
C VAL A 338 16.81 -11.30 17.42
N GLN A 339 18.14 -11.33 17.33
CA GLN A 339 18.87 -12.49 17.81
C GLN A 339 18.75 -12.51 19.34
N PRO A 340 18.26 -13.61 19.94
CA PRO A 340 18.25 -13.72 21.39
C PRO A 340 19.69 -13.59 21.88
N ALA A 341 19.90 -12.72 22.88
CA ALA A 341 21.20 -12.60 23.54
C ALA A 341 21.72 -14.01 23.84
N ARG A 342 22.88 -14.35 23.28
CA ARG A 342 23.50 -15.65 23.49
C ARG A 342 23.57 -15.84 25.00
N PRO A 343 22.94 -16.89 25.58
CA PRO A 343 22.98 -17.09 27.02
C PRO A 343 24.45 -17.12 27.42
N LEU A 344 24.84 -16.19 28.31
CA LEU A 344 26.19 -16.15 28.86
C LEU A 344 26.47 -17.55 29.38
N SER A 345 27.42 -18.25 28.75
CA SER A 345 27.77 -19.60 29.15
C SER A 345 28.03 -19.59 30.65
N PRO A 346 27.36 -20.44 31.45
CA PRO A 346 27.51 -20.46 32.90
C PRO A 346 28.89 -20.97 33.36
N ASP A 347 29.82 -21.23 32.44
CA ASP A 347 31.19 -21.64 32.72
C ASP A 347 32.04 -20.43 33.16
N GLY A 348 31.69 -19.90 34.33
CA GLY A 348 32.57 -19.14 35.20
C GLY A 348 33.62 -20.04 35.87
N SER A 349 34.26 -20.96 35.14
CA SER A 349 35.50 -21.56 35.60
C SER A 349 36.65 -20.61 35.24
N SER A 350 36.77 -19.58 36.08
CA SER A 350 37.97 -18.76 36.24
C SER A 350 39.18 -19.66 36.53
N LEU A 351 39.81 -20.21 35.50
CA LEU A 351 41.24 -20.48 35.54
C LEU A 351 41.94 -19.14 35.32
N ARG A 352 42.37 -18.56 36.43
CA ARG A 352 43.31 -17.44 36.52
C ARG A 352 44.47 -17.70 35.56
N SER A 353 44.45 -17.04 34.41
CA SER A 353 45.64 -16.84 33.59
C SER A 353 46.17 -15.48 33.97
N ASP A 354 47.19 -15.46 34.84
CA ASP A 354 48.03 -14.30 35.11
C ASP A 354 48.82 -13.96 33.83
N HIS A 355 48.15 -13.37 32.84
CA HIS A 355 48.82 -12.86 31.65
C HIS A 355 48.51 -11.38 31.49
N ALA A 356 49.57 -10.59 31.62
CA ALA A 356 49.59 -9.14 31.54
C ALA A 356 48.88 -8.61 30.27
N ASP A 357 48.05 -7.61 30.49
CA ASP A 357 47.37 -6.67 29.59
C ASP A 357 47.45 -6.91 28.07
N PRO A 358 46.28 -7.09 27.42
CA PRO A 358 46.08 -6.70 26.03
C PRO A 358 45.13 -5.49 25.90
N PRO A 359 45.23 -4.75 24.78
CA PRO A 359 44.80 -3.38 24.67
C PRO A 359 43.28 -3.22 24.46
N ILE A 360 42.81 -2.05 24.88
CA ILE A 360 41.49 -1.46 24.63
C ILE A 360 41.22 -1.47 23.11
N SER A 361 40.57 -2.52 22.59
CA SER A 361 40.20 -2.60 21.16
C SER A 361 38.90 -3.33 20.86
N VAL A 362 38.15 -3.79 21.86
CA VAL A 362 36.89 -4.54 21.61
C VAL A 362 35.71 -3.62 21.27
N LEU A 363 35.79 -2.33 21.65
CA LEU A 363 34.76 -1.33 21.31
C LEU A 363 34.92 -0.75 19.89
N ALA A 364 36.09 -0.92 19.25
CA ALA A 364 36.31 -0.46 17.87
C ALA A 364 35.69 -1.41 16.84
N ASP A 365 35.78 -2.73 17.04
CA ASP A 365 35.26 -3.74 16.11
C ASP A 365 33.73 -3.78 16.04
N LEU A 366 33.02 -3.39 17.11
CA LEU A 366 31.54 -3.36 17.10
C LEU A 366 31.00 -2.17 16.27
N GLY A 367 31.78 -1.11 16.12
CA GLY A 367 31.46 0.02 15.25
C GLY A 367 31.51 -0.33 13.77
N GLU A 368 32.42 -1.24 13.39
CA GLU A 368 32.63 -1.69 12.01
C GLU A 368 31.52 -2.67 11.56
N ALA A 369 31.16 -3.65 12.40
CA ALA A 369 30.06 -4.59 12.13
C ALA A 369 28.67 -3.92 11.98
N LEU A 370 28.45 -2.77 12.64
CA LEU A 370 27.22 -1.99 12.47
C LEU A 370 27.29 -0.99 11.31
N GLY A 371 28.48 -0.59 10.89
CA GLY A 371 28.72 0.03 9.60
C GLY A 371 28.31 -0.91 8.45
N ASP A 372 28.60 -2.20 8.61
CA ASP A 372 28.22 -3.25 7.66
C ASP A 372 26.70 -3.49 7.61
N LEU A 373 25.95 -3.40 8.70
CA LEU A 373 24.48 -3.48 8.64
C LEU A 373 23.87 -2.26 7.92
N GLY A 374 24.45 -1.07 8.10
CA GLY A 374 24.11 0.09 7.28
C GLY A 374 24.39 -0.16 5.81
N HIS A 375 25.55 -0.73 5.48
CA HIS A 375 25.92 -1.10 4.11
C HIS A 375 25.11 -2.28 3.58
N GLU A 376 24.63 -3.20 4.40
CA GLU A 376 23.82 -4.36 4.01
C GLU A 376 22.36 -3.96 3.78
N ILE A 377 21.82 -3.04 4.59
CA ILE A 377 20.56 -2.36 4.28
C ILE A 377 20.75 -1.58 2.97
N PHE A 378 21.78 -0.73 2.83
CA PHE A 378 22.07 -0.03 1.57
C PHE A 378 22.37 -0.97 0.38
N ARG A 379 22.90 -2.18 0.58
CA ARG A 379 23.23 -3.15 -0.48
C ARG A 379 22.02 -4.03 -0.85
N ALA A 380 21.20 -4.41 0.13
CA ALA A 380 19.91 -5.08 -0.08
C ALA A 380 18.91 -4.18 -0.82
N PHE A 381 19.10 -2.86 -0.73
CA PHE A 381 18.14 -1.87 -1.20
C PHE A 381 18.65 -0.85 -2.22
N GLY A 382 19.97 -0.78 -2.44
CA GLY A 382 20.64 0.10 -3.40
C GLY A 382 21.22 -0.64 -4.61
N GLY A 383 20.91 -1.93 -4.77
CA GLY A 383 21.34 -2.75 -5.89
C GLY A 383 20.58 -2.44 -7.18
N SER A 384 21.33 -1.94 -8.17
CA SER A 384 21.02 -1.91 -9.61
C SER A 384 20.25 -0.70 -10.15
N THR A 385 20.85 0.49 -10.06
CA THR A 385 20.81 1.44 -11.19
C THR A 385 22.05 1.21 -12.04
N LYS A 386 21.92 0.38 -13.08
CA LYS A 386 22.81 0.38 -14.24
C LYS A 386 22.01 0.83 -15.43
#